data_AF-A0A261AV63-F1
#
_entry.id   AF-A0A261AV63-F1
#
_cell.length_a   1.000
_cell.length_b   1.000
_cell.length_c   1.000
_cell.angle_alpha   90.00
_cell.angle_beta   90.00
_cell.angle_gamma   90.00
#
_symmetry.space_group_name_H-M   'P 1'
#
loop_
_entity.id
_entity.type
_entity.pdbx_description
1 polymer ?
#
loop_
_entity_poly.entity_id
_entity_poly.type
_entity_poly.pdbx_seq_one_letter_code
_entity_poly.pdbx_strand_id
1 'polypeptide(L)'
;MRRERLGFRFPVLQLPMVPLKQVMQNWDLYELLNPRNQYLNRITPFEHESDDWYNSLNLNKLWIDYLCTIYKCDVTSITLGSNLCIGKFVSLSSWLSGRQKSLKKCVIFGLVLDSKEISAFLDNCKITRYLLIDRQQSLKIEPIHCNFQMDVLEIHNVTSTDWLSIDTILTSDCIQIMLGNFEFDETDLNRFLKEWINGSNQRLKRFRVIVKDLNLEVLTTKNVDQKKLKLKGGYDIRNNKGVLATFLKTPNPKYPIGTVQFDMVVWE
;
A
#
# COMPACT_ATOMS: atom_id res chain seq x y z
N MET A 1 -15.68 27.74 0.78
CA MET A 1 -16.12 26.65 1.66
C MET A 1 -16.34 25.39 0.83
N ARG A 2 -15.32 24.51 0.76
CA ARG A 2 -15.39 23.24 0.04
C ARG A 2 -15.93 22.16 0.98
N ARG A 3 -16.99 21.47 0.54
CA ARG A 3 -17.60 20.31 1.20
C ARG A 3 -16.60 19.16 1.25
N GLU A 4 -16.04 18.88 2.42
CA GLU A 4 -15.34 17.63 2.68
C GLU A 4 -16.36 16.51 2.84
N ARG A 5 -16.26 15.49 1.99
CA ARG A 5 -17.04 14.26 2.11
C ARG A 5 -16.46 13.44 3.25
N LEU A 6 -17.05 13.55 4.44
CA LEU A 6 -16.82 12.64 5.55
C LEU A 6 -17.33 11.24 5.17
N GLY A 7 -16.44 10.40 4.67
CA GLY A 7 -16.65 8.95 4.67
C GLY A 7 -16.21 8.42 6.03
N PHE A 8 -17.15 7.95 6.85
CA PHE A 8 -16.83 7.24 8.09
C PHE A 8 -16.07 5.96 7.74
N ARG A 9 -14.84 5.83 8.27
CA ARG A 9 -13.95 4.68 8.08
C ARG A 9 -14.28 3.63 9.14
N PHE A 10 -14.87 2.51 8.75
CA PHE A 10 -14.74 1.28 9.54
C PHE A 10 -13.27 0.85 9.47
N PRO A 11 -12.64 0.41 10.58
CA PRO A 11 -11.26 -0.01 10.53
C PRO A 11 -11.02 -1.22 9.61
N VAL A 12 -12.04 -1.97 9.15
CA VAL A 12 -11.80 -3.27 8.49
C VAL A 12 -12.55 -3.56 7.15
N LEU A 13 -13.59 -2.85 6.68
CA LEU A 13 -14.23 -3.24 5.39
C LEU A 13 -14.72 -2.14 4.44
N GLN A 14 -14.56 -2.45 3.14
CA GLN A 14 -15.52 -2.09 2.09
C GLN A 14 -15.99 -3.38 1.38
N LEU A 15 -17.29 -3.71 1.50
CA LEU A 15 -17.93 -4.80 0.78
C LEU A 15 -18.31 -4.36 -0.65
N PRO A 16 -18.24 -5.25 -1.66
CA PRO A 16 -18.70 -4.94 -3.00
C PRO A 16 -20.23 -4.97 -3.06
N MET A 17 -20.83 -3.97 -3.72
CA MET A 17 -22.19 -4.01 -4.28
C MET A 17 -23.37 -3.96 -3.30
N VAL A 18 -23.30 -3.15 -2.25
CA VAL A 18 -24.49 -2.58 -1.61
C VAL A 18 -24.40 -1.06 -1.77
N PRO A 19 -25.49 -0.31 -2.03
CA PRO A 19 -25.49 1.14 -1.95
C PRO A 19 -25.42 1.56 -0.48
N LEU A 20 -24.35 1.12 0.20
CA LEU A 20 -23.91 1.54 1.52
C LEU A 20 -23.79 3.07 1.57
N LYS A 21 -23.59 3.74 0.44
CA LYS A 21 -23.62 5.20 0.39
C LYS A 21 -24.96 5.82 0.79
N GLN A 22 -26.09 5.17 0.53
CA GLN A 22 -27.42 5.61 1.00
C GLN A 22 -27.73 5.11 2.42
N VAL A 23 -27.28 3.91 2.78
CA VAL A 23 -27.44 3.35 4.13
C VAL A 23 -26.59 4.10 5.17
N MET A 24 -25.38 4.52 4.80
CA MET A 24 -24.41 5.20 5.66
C MET A 24 -24.59 6.72 5.71
N GLN A 25 -25.34 7.32 4.79
CA GLN A 25 -25.60 8.77 4.81
C GLN A 25 -26.69 9.18 5.81
N ASN A 26 -27.51 8.23 6.26
CA ASN A 26 -28.72 8.54 7.03
C ASN A 26 -28.84 7.84 8.39
N TRP A 27 -27.98 6.86 8.73
CA TRP A 27 -28.15 6.08 9.97
C TRP A 27 -26.87 5.93 10.78
N ASP A 28 -27.02 6.04 12.10
CA ASP A 28 -25.99 5.67 13.06
C ASP A 28 -25.84 4.13 13.02
N LEU A 29 -24.80 3.66 12.32
CA LEU A 29 -24.48 2.24 12.16
C LEU A 29 -24.31 1.52 13.51
N TYR A 30 -23.95 2.27 14.57
CA TYR A 30 -23.88 1.74 15.92
C TYR A 30 -25.25 1.25 16.40
N GLU A 31 -26.30 2.06 16.26
CA GLU A 31 -27.68 1.72 16.65
C GLU A 31 -28.21 0.50 15.89
N LEU A 32 -27.88 0.37 14.60
CA LEU A 32 -28.32 -0.76 13.77
C LEU A 32 -27.62 -2.08 14.15
N LEU A 33 -26.32 -2.01 14.47
CA LEU A 33 -25.49 -3.20 14.69
C LEU A 33 -25.48 -3.63 16.16
N ASN A 34 -25.70 -2.73 17.12
CA ASN A 34 -25.66 -3.02 18.54
C ASN A 34 -26.64 -4.16 18.96
N PRO A 35 -27.91 -4.18 18.53
CA PRO A 35 -28.81 -5.30 18.86
C PRO A 35 -28.33 -6.64 18.29
N ARG A 36 -27.77 -6.63 17.07
CA ARG A 36 -27.21 -7.84 16.44
C ARG A 36 -25.91 -8.27 17.10
N ASN A 37 -25.08 -7.34 17.57
CA ASN A 37 -23.88 -7.64 18.36
C ASN A 37 -24.26 -8.35 19.66
N GLN A 38 -25.25 -7.83 20.38
CA GLN A 38 -25.75 -8.46 21.60
C GLN A 38 -26.29 -9.88 21.30
N TYR A 39 -26.98 -10.07 20.18
CA TYR A 39 -27.43 -11.39 19.74
C TYR A 39 -26.27 -12.34 19.44
N LEU A 40 -25.30 -11.92 18.61
CA LEU A 40 -24.14 -12.73 18.25
C LEU A 40 -23.30 -13.10 19.49
N ASN A 41 -23.07 -12.15 20.40
CA ASN A 41 -22.36 -12.39 21.66
C ASN A 41 -23.12 -13.36 22.59
N ARG A 42 -24.46 -13.39 22.53
CA ARG A 42 -25.27 -14.37 23.29
C ARG A 42 -25.14 -15.78 22.74
N ILE A 43 -25.18 -15.95 21.42
CA ILE A 43 -25.15 -17.28 20.78
C ILE A 43 -23.73 -17.82 20.59
N THR A 44 -22.72 -16.96 20.63
CA THR A 44 -21.32 -17.32 20.52
C THR A 44 -20.53 -16.39 21.44
N PRO A 45 -20.46 -16.68 22.75
CA PRO A 45 -19.73 -15.85 23.69
C PRO A 45 -18.25 -15.78 23.30
N PHE A 46 -17.73 -14.57 23.15
CA PHE A 46 -16.32 -14.33 22.88
C PHE A 46 -15.70 -13.52 24.02
N GLU A 47 -14.45 -13.81 24.35
CA GLU A 47 -13.68 -12.96 25.26
C GLU A 47 -13.55 -11.57 24.63
N HIS A 48 -14.03 -10.56 25.34
CA HIS A 48 -13.92 -9.18 24.91
C HIS A 48 -12.47 -8.73 25.11
N GLU A 49 -11.72 -8.64 24.02
CA GLU A 49 -10.38 -8.04 24.03
C GLU A 49 -10.40 -6.54 24.38
N SER A 50 -11.59 -5.92 24.32
CA SER A 50 -11.85 -4.50 24.58
C SER A 50 -13.34 -4.29 24.82
N ASP A 51 -13.70 -3.31 25.66
CA ASP A 51 -15.10 -2.85 25.83
C ASP A 51 -15.67 -2.24 24.53
N ASP A 52 -14.81 -1.80 23.60
CA ASP A 52 -15.17 -1.29 22.29
C ASP A 52 -15.25 -2.42 21.26
N TRP A 53 -16.45 -2.95 21.05
CA TRP A 53 -16.72 -4.07 20.14
C TRP A 53 -16.22 -3.83 18.70
N TYR A 54 -16.19 -2.58 18.22
CA TYR A 54 -15.69 -2.24 16.87
C TYR A 54 -14.16 -2.38 16.74
N ASN A 55 -13.44 -2.40 17.87
CA ASN A 55 -11.99 -2.64 17.94
C ASN A 55 -11.63 -4.13 18.12
N SER A 56 -12.62 -5.01 18.36
CA SER A 56 -12.38 -6.45 18.50
C SER A 56 -12.13 -7.13 17.15
N LEU A 57 -10.93 -7.70 16.96
CA LEU A 57 -10.58 -8.37 15.70
C LEU A 57 -11.46 -9.61 15.46
N ASN A 58 -11.71 -10.40 16.51
CA ASN A 58 -12.50 -11.63 16.41
C ASN A 58 -13.96 -11.34 16.05
N LEU A 59 -14.53 -10.28 16.63
CA LEU A 59 -15.88 -9.86 16.27
C LEU A 59 -15.96 -9.35 14.84
N ASN A 60 -14.96 -8.58 14.38
CA ASN A 60 -14.87 -8.16 12.99
C ASN A 60 -14.82 -9.38 12.05
N LYS A 61 -14.01 -10.41 12.35
CA LYS A 61 -13.97 -11.66 11.56
C LYS A 61 -15.34 -12.34 11.47
N LEU A 62 -16.04 -12.50 12.60
CA LEU A 62 -17.37 -13.11 12.65
C LEU A 62 -18.38 -12.35 11.78
N TRP A 63 -18.37 -11.01 11.87
CA TRP A 63 -19.25 -10.18 11.05
C TRP A 63 -18.97 -10.31 9.56
N ILE A 64 -17.69 -10.35 9.19
CA ILE A 64 -17.29 -10.57 7.81
C ILE A 64 -17.78 -11.92 7.32
N ASP A 65 -17.59 -12.97 8.13
CA ASP A 65 -18.05 -14.33 7.82
C ASP A 65 -19.56 -14.35 7.58
N TYR A 66 -20.31 -13.73 8.48
CA TYR A 66 -21.77 -13.61 8.38
C TYR A 66 -22.21 -12.85 7.12
N LEU A 67 -21.65 -11.67 6.86
CA LEU A 67 -22.03 -10.84 5.72
C LEU A 67 -21.67 -11.51 4.39
N CYS A 68 -20.45 -12.04 4.28
CA CYS A 68 -20.02 -12.79 3.10
C CYS A 68 -20.88 -14.02 2.85
N THR A 69 -21.36 -14.70 3.90
CA THR A 69 -22.27 -15.84 3.78
C THR A 69 -23.64 -15.42 3.22
N ILE A 70 -24.22 -14.34 3.75
CA ILE A 70 -25.52 -13.82 3.30
C ILE A 70 -25.45 -13.34 1.85
N TYR A 71 -24.43 -12.53 1.53
CA TYR A 71 -24.29 -11.91 0.22
C TYR A 71 -23.55 -12.80 -0.78
N LYS A 72 -23.10 -13.99 -0.37
CA LYS A 72 -22.33 -14.95 -1.16
C LYS A 72 -21.17 -14.27 -1.88
N CYS A 73 -20.38 -13.49 -1.15
CA CYS A 73 -19.32 -12.67 -1.70
C CYS A 73 -18.02 -12.77 -0.91
N ASP A 74 -16.92 -12.50 -1.60
CA ASP A 74 -15.58 -12.45 -1.04
C ASP A 74 -15.24 -11.06 -0.49
N VAL A 75 -14.26 -11.03 0.44
CA VAL A 75 -13.75 -9.78 0.98
C VAL A 75 -12.91 -9.10 -0.09
N THR A 76 -13.39 -7.96 -0.58
CA THR A 76 -12.70 -7.23 -1.67
C THR A 76 -11.58 -6.33 -1.16
N SER A 77 -11.78 -5.70 0.00
CA SER A 77 -10.84 -4.76 0.58
C SER A 77 -10.78 -4.92 2.07
N ILE A 78 -9.58 -4.90 2.63
CA ILE A 78 -9.37 -4.77 4.07
C ILE A 78 -8.59 -3.49 4.37
N THR A 79 -8.92 -2.90 5.50
CA THR A 79 -8.18 -1.80 6.10
C THR A 79 -7.70 -2.32 7.45
N LEU A 80 -6.50 -1.99 7.89
CA LEU A 80 -5.90 -2.54 9.10
C LEU A 80 -5.20 -1.41 9.85
N GLY A 81 -5.75 -1.06 11.00
CA GLY A 81 -5.04 -0.23 11.98
C GLY A 81 -3.99 -1.10 12.66
N SER A 82 -2.72 -0.86 12.38
CA SER A 82 -1.60 -1.66 12.90
C SER A 82 -1.62 -1.75 14.42
N ASN A 83 -1.95 -0.66 15.11
CA ASN A 83 -2.08 -0.60 16.57
C ASN A 83 -3.10 -1.60 17.13
N LEU A 84 -4.18 -1.88 16.38
CA LEU A 84 -5.23 -2.83 16.77
C LEU A 84 -4.87 -4.28 16.41
N CYS A 85 -3.92 -4.45 15.49
CA CYS A 85 -3.53 -5.74 14.93
C CYS A 85 -2.17 -6.24 15.45
N ILE A 86 -1.57 -5.58 16.45
CA ILE A 86 -0.31 -5.98 17.07
C ILE A 86 -0.40 -7.44 17.54
N GLY A 87 0.52 -8.30 17.10
CA GLY A 87 0.52 -9.71 17.47
C GLY A 87 -0.51 -10.58 16.73
N LYS A 88 -1.29 -9.99 15.80
CA LYS A 88 -2.48 -10.63 15.21
C LYS A 88 -2.41 -10.78 13.69
N PHE A 89 -1.38 -10.24 13.03
CA PHE A 89 -1.23 -10.31 11.57
C PHE A 89 -1.18 -11.75 11.05
N VAL A 90 -0.50 -12.65 11.76
CA VAL A 90 -0.43 -14.06 11.39
C VAL A 90 -1.83 -14.70 11.46
N SER A 91 -2.53 -14.58 12.59
CA SER A 91 -3.90 -15.09 12.76
C SER A 91 -4.88 -14.51 11.75
N LEU A 92 -4.74 -13.22 11.42
CA LEU A 92 -5.55 -12.56 10.40
C LEU A 92 -5.28 -13.14 9.01
N SER A 93 -4.00 -13.34 8.66
CA SER A 93 -3.63 -13.89 7.35
C SER A 93 -4.13 -15.31 7.17
N SER A 94 -4.02 -16.17 8.19
CA SER A 94 -4.54 -17.55 8.17
C SER A 94 -6.06 -17.60 8.00
N TRP A 95 -6.79 -16.68 8.65
CA TRP A 95 -8.23 -16.59 8.49
C TRP A 95 -8.60 -16.10 7.08
N LEU A 96 -7.92 -15.08 6.54
CA LEU A 96 -8.18 -14.59 5.18
C LEU A 96 -7.89 -15.65 4.11
N SER A 97 -6.75 -16.34 4.22
CA SER A 97 -6.33 -17.36 3.25
C SER A 97 -7.24 -18.59 3.26
N GLY A 98 -7.78 -18.95 4.43
CA GLY A 98 -8.81 -20.00 4.56
C GLY A 98 -10.13 -19.65 3.87
N ARG A 99 -10.39 -18.37 3.61
CA ARG A 99 -11.63 -17.89 2.98
C ARG A 99 -11.50 -17.68 1.49
N GLN A 100 -10.39 -17.11 1.05
CA GLN A 100 -10.23 -16.67 -0.33
C GLN A 100 -8.78 -16.69 -0.78
N LYS A 101 -8.58 -16.90 -2.09
CA LYS A 101 -7.24 -17.03 -2.69
C LYS A 101 -6.48 -15.72 -2.81
N SER A 102 -7.19 -14.59 -2.93
CA SER A 102 -6.58 -13.29 -3.11
C SER A 102 -7.46 -12.16 -2.60
N LEU A 103 -6.82 -11.02 -2.34
CA LEU A 103 -7.46 -9.78 -1.95
C LEU A 103 -7.19 -8.73 -3.02
N LYS A 104 -8.20 -7.92 -3.37
CA LYS A 104 -7.99 -6.83 -4.34
C LYS A 104 -7.23 -5.68 -3.69
N LYS A 105 -7.62 -5.30 -2.48
CA LYS A 105 -7.08 -4.11 -1.81
C LYS A 105 -6.75 -4.36 -0.34
N CYS A 106 -5.58 -3.90 0.09
CA CYS A 106 -5.17 -3.86 1.49
C CYS A 106 -4.63 -2.47 1.83
N VAL A 107 -5.04 -1.94 2.98
CA VAL A 107 -4.51 -0.71 3.54
C VAL A 107 -4.06 -0.98 4.97
N ILE A 108 -2.79 -0.76 5.27
CA ILE A 108 -2.21 -0.88 6.60
C ILE A 108 -1.79 0.52 7.04
N PHE A 109 -2.29 1.00 8.18
CA PHE A 109 -1.99 2.33 8.69
C PHE A 109 -1.72 2.30 10.20
N GLY A 110 -0.84 3.17 10.67
CA GLY A 110 -0.57 3.39 12.10
C GLY A 110 0.90 3.18 12.48
N LEU A 111 1.14 2.94 13.77
CA LEU A 111 2.46 2.56 14.28
C LEU A 111 2.67 1.08 13.91
N VAL A 112 3.56 0.81 12.96
CA VAL A 112 3.74 -0.51 12.37
C VAL A 112 5.08 -1.07 12.87
N LEU A 113 5.08 -1.95 13.88
CA LEU A 113 4.98 -3.42 13.85
C LEU A 113 6.19 -4.16 13.25
N ASP A 114 6.50 -5.31 13.85
CA ASP A 114 7.56 -6.23 13.45
C ASP A 114 7.47 -6.54 11.95
N SER A 115 8.57 -6.28 11.23
CA SER A 115 8.68 -6.53 9.80
C SER A 115 8.37 -7.99 9.45
N LYS A 116 8.61 -8.92 10.39
CA LYS A 116 8.30 -10.35 10.23
C LYS A 116 6.80 -10.61 10.18
N GLU A 117 6.01 -9.90 10.98
CA GLU A 117 4.55 -10.05 10.97
C GLU A 117 3.94 -9.58 9.65
N ILE A 118 4.41 -8.44 9.13
CA ILE A 118 3.94 -7.94 7.83
C ILE A 118 4.37 -8.84 6.70
N SER A 119 5.63 -9.29 6.71
CA SER A 119 6.14 -10.20 5.68
C SER A 119 5.30 -11.48 5.67
N ALA A 120 5.08 -12.10 6.84
CA ALA A 120 4.23 -13.28 6.97
C ALA A 120 2.79 -13.02 6.48
N PHE A 121 2.22 -11.85 6.78
CA PHE A 121 0.90 -11.48 6.30
C PHE A 121 0.85 -11.36 4.77
N LEU A 122 1.82 -10.66 4.17
CA LEU A 122 1.89 -10.45 2.72
C LEU A 122 2.20 -11.75 1.95
N ASP A 123 2.96 -12.66 2.55
CA ASP A 123 3.24 -13.98 1.97
C ASP A 123 1.99 -14.87 1.97
N ASN A 124 1.19 -14.81 3.04
CA ASN A 124 -0.04 -15.59 3.17
C ASN A 124 -1.24 -14.97 2.43
N CYS A 125 -1.22 -13.65 2.18
CA CYS A 125 -2.32 -12.92 1.56
C CYS A 125 -1.90 -12.33 0.21
N LYS A 126 -2.28 -12.99 -0.88
CA LYS A 126 -2.02 -12.48 -2.24
C LYS A 126 -2.86 -11.23 -2.52
N ILE A 127 -2.23 -10.05 -2.45
CA ILE A 127 -2.86 -8.77 -2.82
C ILE A 127 -2.59 -8.49 -4.30
N THR A 128 -3.63 -8.17 -5.06
CA THR A 128 -3.55 -8.12 -6.53
C THR A 128 -3.68 -6.73 -7.14
N ARG A 129 -4.40 -5.79 -6.51
CA ARG A 129 -4.61 -4.45 -7.10
C ARG A 129 -3.91 -3.34 -6.34
N TYR A 130 -4.14 -3.21 -5.04
CA TYR A 130 -3.65 -2.05 -4.31
C TYR A 130 -3.21 -2.42 -2.91
N LEU A 131 -1.95 -2.13 -2.60
CA LEU A 131 -1.40 -2.16 -1.25
C LEU A 131 -0.97 -0.74 -0.87
N LEU A 132 -1.53 -0.23 0.22
CA LEU A 132 -1.02 0.96 0.91
C LEU A 132 -0.49 0.54 2.27
N ILE A 133 0.77 0.90 2.56
CA ILE A 133 1.33 0.84 3.91
C ILE A 133 1.71 2.26 4.31
N ASP A 134 0.92 2.86 5.20
CA ASP A 134 1.21 4.18 5.76
C ASP A 134 1.86 4.02 7.14
N ARG A 135 3.18 4.19 7.17
CA ARG A 135 4.00 4.03 8.37
C ARG A 135 4.27 5.36 9.04
N GLN A 136 3.95 5.41 10.33
CA GLN A 136 4.26 6.54 11.19
C GLN A 136 5.25 6.09 12.28
N GLN A 137 6.54 5.94 12.00
CA GLN A 137 7.51 5.72 13.10
C GLN A 137 8.91 6.27 12.83
N SER A 138 9.66 6.51 13.90
CA SER A 138 11.05 7.00 13.88
C SER A 138 12.10 5.91 14.06
N LEU A 139 11.72 4.71 14.50
CA LEU A 139 12.66 3.62 14.81
C LEU A 139 13.01 2.78 13.57
N LYS A 140 14.30 2.46 13.46
CA LYS A 140 14.86 1.55 12.45
C LYS A 140 14.38 0.11 12.73
N ILE A 141 13.93 -0.59 11.70
CA ILE A 141 13.50 -2.00 11.76
C ILE A 141 14.14 -2.78 10.61
N GLU A 142 14.12 -4.10 10.73
CA GLU A 142 14.63 -4.97 9.66
C GLU A 142 13.85 -4.74 8.35
N PRO A 143 14.55 -4.73 7.19
CA PRO A 143 13.90 -4.66 5.88
C PRO A 143 12.92 -5.80 5.65
N ILE A 144 11.87 -5.56 4.86
CA ILE A 144 10.97 -6.62 4.38
C ILE A 144 11.47 -7.18 3.06
N HIS A 145 11.37 -8.50 2.92
CA HIS A 145 11.72 -9.23 1.72
C HIS A 145 10.45 -9.84 1.12
N CYS A 146 9.68 -9.02 0.41
CA CYS A 146 8.42 -9.43 -0.21
C CYS A 146 8.50 -9.27 -1.72
N ASN A 147 7.96 -10.24 -2.47
CA ASN A 147 7.79 -10.08 -3.90
C ASN A 147 6.46 -9.38 -4.23
N PHE A 148 6.51 -8.10 -4.59
CA PHE A 148 5.32 -7.33 -4.91
C PHE A 148 4.82 -7.60 -6.33
N GLN A 149 3.62 -8.16 -6.44
CA GLN A 149 3.00 -8.56 -7.71
C GLN A 149 1.56 -8.04 -7.77
N MET A 150 1.38 -6.74 -8.08
CA MET A 150 0.09 -6.04 -7.96
C MET A 150 -0.02 -4.83 -8.89
N ASP A 151 -1.20 -4.22 -9.04
CA ASP A 151 -1.30 -3.00 -9.88
C ASP A 151 -0.57 -1.81 -9.23
N VAL A 152 -0.78 -1.57 -7.94
CA VAL A 152 -0.29 -0.37 -7.24
C VAL A 152 0.29 -0.73 -5.88
N LEU A 153 1.54 -0.33 -5.67
CA LEU A 153 2.25 -0.37 -4.40
C LEU A 153 2.48 1.05 -3.90
N GLU A 154 1.95 1.37 -2.72
CA GLU A 154 2.14 2.67 -2.06
C GLU A 154 2.67 2.44 -0.65
N ILE A 155 3.87 2.93 -0.36
CA ILE A 155 4.47 2.83 0.97
C ILE A 155 4.89 4.21 1.41
N HIS A 156 4.23 4.74 2.42
CA HIS A 156 4.56 6.02 3.00
C HIS A 156 5.36 5.80 4.28
N ASN A 157 6.40 6.61 4.45
CA ASN A 157 7.11 6.74 5.71
C ASN A 157 7.42 8.20 5.97
N VAL A 158 7.35 8.63 7.23
CA VAL A 158 7.65 10.01 7.64
C VAL A 158 9.15 10.25 7.70
N THR A 159 9.92 9.26 8.18
CA THR A 159 11.38 9.32 8.29
C THR A 159 12.07 8.62 7.11
N SER A 160 13.35 8.90 6.94
CA SER A 160 14.19 8.14 6.01
C SER A 160 14.23 6.67 6.43
N THR A 161 14.14 5.73 5.49
CA THR A 161 14.14 4.29 5.81
C THR A 161 14.80 3.42 4.75
N ASP A 162 15.45 2.36 5.21
CA ASP A 162 15.98 1.24 4.44
C ASP A 162 15.06 0.01 4.47
N TRP A 163 13.77 0.21 4.80
CA TRP A 163 12.81 -0.89 4.97
C TRP A 163 12.56 -1.73 3.72
N LEU A 164 12.92 -1.21 2.54
CA LEU A 164 12.95 -1.93 1.29
C LEU A 164 14.29 -1.70 0.62
N SER A 165 14.84 -2.77 0.04
CA SER A 165 16.00 -2.67 -0.84
C SER A 165 15.59 -2.37 -2.28
N ILE A 166 16.54 -1.86 -3.06
CA ILE A 166 16.36 -1.68 -4.50
C ILE A 166 16.10 -3.02 -5.22
N ASP A 167 16.66 -4.13 -4.72
CA ASP A 167 16.44 -5.48 -5.26
C ASP A 167 14.98 -5.90 -5.18
N THR A 168 14.28 -5.56 -4.09
CA THR A 168 12.85 -5.81 -3.94
C THR A 168 12.04 -5.03 -4.99
N ILE A 169 12.45 -3.80 -5.33
CA ILE A 169 11.80 -3.01 -6.38
C ILE A 169 12.09 -3.59 -7.76
N LEU A 170 13.35 -3.97 -8.02
CA LEU A 170 13.78 -4.56 -9.29
C LEU A 170 13.06 -5.87 -9.62
N THR A 171 12.76 -6.68 -8.61
CA THR A 171 12.06 -7.97 -8.74
C THR A 171 10.54 -7.87 -8.70
N SER A 172 10.00 -6.69 -8.41
CA SER A 172 8.55 -6.46 -8.39
C SER A 172 7.94 -6.47 -9.78
N ASP A 173 6.65 -6.80 -9.86
CA ASP A 173 5.82 -6.66 -11.06
C ASP A 173 4.61 -5.77 -10.75
N CYS A 174 4.88 -4.46 -10.73
CA CYS A 174 3.90 -3.44 -10.42
C CYS A 174 3.62 -2.52 -11.62
N ILE A 175 2.39 -2.01 -11.72
CA ILE A 175 2.07 -0.94 -12.68
C ILE A 175 2.49 0.42 -12.11
N GLN A 176 2.27 0.64 -10.82
CA GLN A 176 2.69 1.86 -10.13
C GLN A 176 3.37 1.53 -8.81
N ILE A 177 4.51 2.18 -8.58
CA ILE A 177 5.25 2.11 -7.33
C ILE A 177 5.41 3.54 -6.81
N MET A 178 4.90 3.80 -5.61
CA MET A 178 4.94 5.09 -4.93
C MET A 178 5.53 4.92 -3.54
N LEU A 179 6.76 5.37 -3.39
CA LEU A 179 7.52 5.25 -2.15
C LEU A 179 7.69 6.64 -1.51
N GLY A 180 7.53 6.67 -0.20
CA GLY A 180 7.83 7.81 0.65
C GLY A 180 9.33 8.06 0.75
N ASN A 181 9.79 8.48 1.93
CA ASN A 181 11.19 8.80 2.16
C ASN A 181 12.04 7.53 2.37
N PHE A 182 12.81 7.14 1.35
CA PHE A 182 13.69 5.97 1.35
C PHE A 182 15.16 6.36 1.22
N GLU A 183 16.03 5.51 1.74
CA GLU A 183 17.49 5.68 1.75
C GLU A 183 18.18 5.32 0.41
N PHE A 184 17.44 5.34 -0.70
CA PHE A 184 18.03 5.09 -2.02
C PHE A 184 18.94 6.25 -2.43
N ASP A 185 20.09 5.90 -3.01
CA ASP A 185 21.08 6.83 -3.54
C ASP A 185 21.12 6.83 -5.08
N GLU A 186 22.06 7.58 -5.65
CA GLU A 186 22.31 7.60 -7.09
C GLU A 186 22.65 6.22 -7.65
N THR A 187 23.35 5.38 -6.89
CA THR A 187 23.76 4.03 -7.31
C THR A 187 22.54 3.14 -7.47
N ASP A 188 21.64 3.15 -6.48
CA ASP A 188 20.38 2.41 -6.50
C ASP A 188 19.49 2.84 -7.67
N LEU A 189 19.28 4.15 -7.84
CA LEU A 189 18.42 4.67 -8.90
C LEU A 189 19.03 4.46 -10.29
N ASN A 190 20.35 4.58 -10.44
CA ASN A 190 21.03 4.27 -11.70
C ASN A 190 20.91 2.78 -12.04
N ARG A 191 21.04 1.90 -11.04
CA ARG A 191 20.80 0.46 -11.21
C ARG A 191 19.37 0.19 -11.66
N PHE A 192 18.38 0.79 -11.00
CA PHE A 192 16.98 0.69 -11.41
C PHE A 192 16.74 1.11 -12.86
N LEU A 193 17.26 2.28 -13.26
CA LEU A 193 17.13 2.78 -14.62
C LEU A 193 17.79 1.85 -15.64
N LYS A 194 19.00 1.35 -15.37
CA LYS A 194 19.72 0.39 -16.24
C LYS A 194 18.93 -0.91 -16.42
N GLU A 195 18.41 -1.46 -15.33
CA GLU A 195 17.62 -2.70 -15.39
C GLU A 195 16.31 -2.50 -16.15
N TRP A 196 15.62 -1.37 -15.95
CA TRP A 196 14.43 -1.05 -16.74
C TRP A 196 14.76 -0.88 -18.22
N ILE A 197 15.88 -0.21 -18.55
CA ILE A 197 16.37 -0.10 -19.92
C ILE A 197 16.62 -1.50 -20.52
N ASN A 198 17.12 -2.44 -19.73
CA ASN A 198 17.35 -3.83 -20.13
C ASN A 198 16.07 -4.69 -20.14
N GLY A 199 14.90 -4.14 -19.82
CA GLY A 199 13.60 -4.79 -19.94
C GLY A 199 13.04 -5.40 -18.66
N SER A 200 13.55 -5.02 -17.47
CA SER A 200 12.89 -5.31 -16.20
C SER A 200 11.60 -4.48 -16.04
N ASN A 201 10.74 -4.86 -15.07
CA ASN A 201 9.54 -4.09 -14.69
C ASN A 201 8.64 -3.71 -15.89
N GLN A 202 8.33 -4.69 -16.75
CA GLN A 202 7.69 -4.44 -18.06
C GLN A 202 6.27 -3.85 -17.96
N ARG A 203 5.56 -4.05 -16.84
CA ARG A 203 4.22 -3.49 -16.60
C ARG A 203 4.26 -2.08 -16.01
N LEU A 204 5.43 -1.59 -15.61
CA LEU A 204 5.58 -0.34 -14.89
C LEU A 204 5.21 0.85 -15.76
N LYS A 205 4.29 1.67 -15.25
CA LYS A 205 3.87 2.94 -15.83
C LYS A 205 4.33 4.14 -15.02
N ARG A 206 4.57 3.94 -13.72
CA ARG A 206 5.01 5.00 -12.81
C ARG A 206 5.89 4.45 -11.70
N PHE A 207 7.05 5.07 -11.50
CA PHE A 207 7.86 4.91 -10.30
C PHE A 207 8.08 6.28 -9.66
N ARG A 208 7.77 6.39 -8.38
CA ARG A 208 8.05 7.57 -7.57
C ARG A 208 8.73 7.13 -6.28
N VAL A 209 9.78 7.85 -5.90
CA VAL A 209 10.40 7.72 -4.57
C VAL A 209 10.90 9.08 -4.08
N ILE A 210 10.94 9.25 -2.76
CA ILE A 210 11.50 10.45 -2.12
C ILE A 210 12.83 10.04 -1.48
N VAL A 211 13.87 10.84 -1.74
CA VAL A 211 15.24 10.55 -1.30
C VAL A 211 15.91 11.81 -0.72
N LYS A 212 17.01 11.64 0.02
CA LYS A 212 17.66 12.71 0.82
C LYS A 212 18.38 13.78 -0.01
N ASP A 213 18.89 13.44 -1.18
CA ASP A 213 19.31 14.35 -2.26
C ASP A 213 19.51 13.46 -3.50
N LEU A 214 19.65 14.06 -4.67
CA LEU A 214 19.88 13.31 -5.89
C LEU A 214 20.58 14.15 -6.95
N ASN A 215 21.79 13.75 -7.37
CA ASN A 215 22.42 14.32 -8.54
C ASN A 215 21.98 13.59 -9.82
N LEU A 216 21.03 14.18 -10.56
CA LEU A 216 20.52 13.59 -11.80
C LEU A 216 21.59 13.45 -12.89
N GLU A 217 22.65 14.27 -12.89
CA GLU A 217 23.70 14.19 -13.90
C GLU A 217 24.43 12.85 -13.83
N VAL A 218 24.56 12.28 -12.62
CA VAL A 218 25.22 10.99 -12.36
C VAL A 218 24.35 9.80 -12.80
N LEU A 219 23.03 9.98 -12.88
CA LEU A 219 22.11 8.94 -13.36
C LEU A 219 22.18 8.74 -14.89
N THR A 220 22.85 9.63 -15.61
CA THR A 220 22.92 9.57 -17.07
C THR A 220 23.94 8.53 -17.54
N THR A 221 23.43 7.40 -18.04
CA THR A 221 24.19 6.56 -18.97
C THR A 221 24.08 7.16 -20.38
N LYS A 222 25.00 6.82 -21.28
CA LYS A 222 25.20 7.37 -22.64
C LYS A 222 23.98 7.32 -23.61
N ASN A 223 22.78 6.97 -23.14
CA ASN A 223 21.54 6.77 -23.91
C ASN A 223 20.44 7.79 -23.60
N VAL A 224 20.77 8.92 -22.96
CA VAL A 224 19.81 9.99 -22.67
C VAL A 224 19.63 10.88 -23.90
N ASP A 225 18.47 10.78 -24.55
CA ASP A 225 18.11 11.69 -25.62
C ASP A 225 17.72 13.05 -25.01
N GLN A 226 18.59 14.04 -25.13
CA GLN A 226 18.29 15.42 -24.71
C GLN A 226 17.25 16.13 -25.62
N LYS A 227 16.63 15.42 -26.57
CA LYS A 227 15.68 16.00 -27.54
C LYS A 227 14.22 15.75 -27.14
N LYS A 228 13.42 16.82 -27.13
CA LYS A 228 11.95 16.85 -26.92
C LYS A 228 11.46 15.99 -25.75
N LEU A 229 11.82 16.43 -24.54
CA LEU A 229 11.34 15.89 -23.28
C LEU A 229 9.81 15.93 -23.20
N LYS A 230 9.19 14.84 -22.74
CA LYS A 230 7.73 14.81 -22.44
C LYS A 230 7.37 15.63 -21.20
N LEU A 231 8.28 15.67 -20.23
CA LEU A 231 8.14 16.48 -19.01
C LEU A 231 9.25 17.54 -18.97
N LYS A 232 8.86 18.78 -18.75
CA LYS A 232 9.81 19.91 -18.67
C LYS A 232 10.81 19.66 -17.54
N GLY A 233 12.10 19.67 -17.86
CA GLY A 233 13.18 19.43 -16.89
C GLY A 233 13.44 17.96 -16.58
N GLY A 234 12.82 17.02 -17.31
CA GLY A 234 13.12 15.59 -17.21
C GLY A 234 14.19 15.12 -18.19
N TYR A 235 14.41 13.82 -18.18
CA TYR A 235 15.32 13.09 -19.06
C TYR A 235 14.56 11.94 -19.70
N ASP A 236 14.61 11.89 -21.03
CA ASP A 236 13.97 10.83 -21.80
C ASP A 236 14.94 9.66 -21.98
N ILE A 237 14.44 8.45 -21.74
CA ILE A 237 15.14 7.19 -21.95
C ILE A 237 14.22 6.19 -22.67
N ARG A 238 14.82 5.20 -23.30
CA ARG A 238 14.10 4.09 -23.93
C ARG A 238 14.61 2.76 -23.42
N ASN A 239 13.70 1.82 -23.22
CA ASN A 239 14.09 0.44 -22.94
C ASN A 239 14.46 -0.31 -24.24
N ASN A 240 14.90 -1.56 -24.08
CA ASN A 240 15.29 -2.46 -25.16
C ASN A 240 14.17 -2.78 -26.17
N LYS A 241 12.92 -2.46 -25.85
CA LYS A 241 11.75 -2.55 -26.74
C LYS A 241 11.38 -1.20 -27.39
N GLY A 242 12.16 -0.15 -27.12
CA GLY A 242 11.92 1.20 -27.65
C GLY A 242 10.85 2.01 -26.90
N VAL A 243 10.28 1.48 -25.81
CA VAL A 243 9.26 2.17 -25.00
C VAL A 243 9.89 3.39 -24.34
N LEU A 244 9.24 4.55 -24.47
CA LEU A 244 9.74 5.82 -23.94
C LEU A 244 9.38 5.94 -22.46
N ALA A 245 10.32 6.40 -21.64
CA ALA A 245 10.04 6.91 -20.31
C ALA A 245 10.72 8.25 -20.10
N THR A 246 10.15 9.07 -19.24
CA THR A 246 10.75 10.33 -18.78
C THR A 246 10.89 10.29 -17.27
N PHE A 247 12.11 10.52 -16.77
CA PHE A 247 12.33 10.70 -15.35
C PHE A 247 12.78 12.12 -15.01
N LEU A 248 12.47 12.58 -13.80
CA LEU A 248 12.85 13.91 -13.34
C LEU A 248 12.98 13.95 -11.81
N LYS A 249 13.64 15.01 -11.34
CA LYS A 249 13.73 15.40 -9.94
C LYS A 249 12.85 16.63 -9.74
N THR A 250 11.98 16.59 -8.74
CA THR A 250 11.18 17.75 -8.33
C THR A 250 11.40 18.08 -6.86
N PRO A 251 11.35 19.37 -6.47
CA PRO A 251 11.29 19.74 -5.06
C PRO A 251 10.03 19.15 -4.42
N ASN A 252 10.15 18.58 -3.23
CA ASN A 252 9.00 18.05 -2.51
C ASN A 252 8.64 18.93 -1.31
N PRO A 253 7.49 19.62 -1.30
CA PRO A 253 7.10 20.49 -0.19
C PRO A 253 6.57 19.74 1.04
N LYS A 254 6.33 18.42 0.95
CA LYS A 254 5.68 17.63 2.03
C LYS A 254 6.65 16.93 2.98
N TYR A 255 7.92 16.85 2.65
CA TYR A 255 8.92 16.04 3.35
C TYR A 255 10.03 16.91 3.93
N PRO A 256 10.88 16.38 4.84
CA PRO A 256 11.89 17.18 5.52
C PRO A 256 12.78 17.98 4.54
N ILE A 257 13.25 19.14 5.01
CA ILE A 257 14.17 20.02 4.26
C ILE A 257 15.37 19.19 3.78
N GLY A 258 15.70 19.31 2.50
CA GLY A 258 16.76 18.56 1.84
C GLY A 258 16.26 17.42 0.96
N THR A 259 15.06 16.88 1.19
CA THR A 259 14.54 15.78 0.38
C THR A 259 14.02 16.20 -0.99
N VAL A 260 14.07 15.27 -1.94
CA VAL A 260 13.71 15.48 -3.35
C VAL A 260 12.88 14.30 -3.84
N GLN A 261 11.96 14.56 -4.77
CA GLN A 261 11.14 13.51 -5.37
C GLN A 261 11.73 13.11 -6.72
N PHE A 262 12.06 11.83 -6.88
CA PHE A 262 12.32 11.21 -8.16
C PHE A 262 11.00 10.68 -8.70
N ASP A 263 10.60 11.09 -9.91
CA ASP A 263 9.49 10.49 -10.65
C ASP A 263 10.00 9.97 -11.99
N MET A 264 9.53 8.80 -12.37
CA MET A 264 9.64 8.24 -13.70
C MET A 264 8.25 7.87 -14.21
N VAL A 265 7.94 8.28 -15.43
CA VAL A 265 6.67 8.00 -16.12
C VAL A 265 7.00 7.28 -17.43
N VAL A 266 6.35 6.15 -17.67
CA VAL A 266 6.48 5.39 -18.92
C VAL A 266 5.31 5.74 -19.84
N TRP A 267 5.64 6.07 -21.09
CA TRP A 267 4.70 6.52 -22.11
C TRP A 267 4.42 5.37 -23.09
N GLU A 268 3.20 4.86 -23.03
CA GLU A 268 2.62 3.88 -23.97
C GLU A 268 1.60 4.55 -24.88
#